data_AF-A0A286B213-F1
#
_entry.id   AF-A0A286B213-F1
#
_cell.length_a   1.000
_cell.length_b   1.000
_cell.length_c   1.000
_cell.angle_alpha   90.00
_cell.angle_beta   90.00
_cell.angle_gamma   90.00
#
_symmetry.space_group_name_H-M   'P 1'
#
loop_
_entity.id
_entity.type
_entity.pdbx_description
1 polymer ?
#
loop_
_entity_poly.entity_id
_entity_poly.type
_entity_poly.pdbx_seq_one_letter_code
_entity_poly.pdbx_strand_id
1 'polypeptide(L)'
;MPRGDKSSYTDKQKRQAEHIEEGYEHRGVGKAEAERRAWATVNAETGGGKKSGSGRGKAENHAPARKGGRMGGAAAAHRPAAARSASAMKAAATRRRNAEKRG
;
A
#
# COMPACT_ATOMS: atom_id res chain seq x y z
N MET A 1 8.59 -2.68 18.60
CA MET A 1 8.27 -1.35 18.03
C MET A 1 8.98 -0.29 18.83
N PRO A 2 9.31 0.90 18.26
CA PRO A 2 9.85 1.97 19.08
C PRO A 2 8.82 2.24 20.17
N ARG A 3 9.18 1.89 21.41
CA ARG A 3 8.39 2.19 22.60
C ARG A 3 8.64 3.67 22.91
N GLY A 4 8.18 4.56 22.04
CA GLY A 4 8.54 5.97 22.12
C GLY A 4 8.07 6.81 20.96
N ASP A 5 8.46 8.09 21.01
CA ASP A 5 8.08 9.10 20.05
C ASP A 5 8.55 8.76 18.61
N LYS A 6 7.62 8.94 17.66
CA LYS A 6 7.83 8.73 16.22
C LYS A 6 8.56 9.92 15.56
N SER A 7 9.21 10.78 16.34
CA SER A 7 9.96 11.96 15.87
C SER A 7 11.12 11.63 14.94
N SER A 8 11.68 10.42 14.99
CA SER A 8 12.72 9.97 14.06
C SER A 8 12.21 9.59 12.66
N TYR A 9 10.89 9.57 12.47
CA TYR A 9 10.22 9.27 11.20
C TYR A 9 9.79 10.54 10.47
N THR A 10 9.78 10.48 9.14
CA THR A 10 9.25 11.58 8.33
C THR A 10 7.73 11.56 8.31
N ASP A 11 7.10 12.67 7.98
CA ASP A 11 5.64 12.74 7.88
C ASP A 11 5.10 11.84 6.77
N LYS A 12 5.89 11.60 5.71
CA LYS A 12 5.57 10.59 4.69
C LYS A 12 5.46 9.19 5.27
N GLN A 13 6.39 8.79 6.14
CA GLN A 13 6.37 7.48 6.79
C GLN A 13 5.17 7.34 7.73
N LYS A 14 4.82 8.40 8.47
CA LYS A 14 3.65 8.41 9.35
C LYS A 14 2.35 8.22 8.57
N ARG A 15 2.13 9.03 7.51
CA ARG A 15 0.97 8.87 6.62
C ARG A 15 0.90 7.48 5.98
N GLN A 16 2.05 6.94 5.56
CA GLN A 16 2.09 5.59 4.99
C GLN A 16 1.67 4.54 6.02
N ALA A 17 2.13 4.65 7.27
CA ALA A 17 1.71 3.75 8.34
C ALA A 17 0.21 3.89 8.63
N GLU A 18 -0.32 5.11 8.73
CA GLU A 18 -1.76 5.38 8.96
C GLU A 18 -2.63 4.71 7.87
N HIS A 19 -2.29 4.90 6.60
CA HIS A 19 -3.02 4.25 5.49
C HIS A 19 -2.98 2.72 5.54
N ILE A 20 -1.85 2.13 5.98
CA ILE A 20 -1.74 0.67 6.11
C ILE A 20 -2.55 0.17 7.32
N GLU A 21 -2.51 0.91 8.42
CA GLU A 21 -3.28 0.65 9.66
C GLU A 21 -4.77 0.65 9.36
N GLU A 22 -5.29 1.72 8.74
CA GLU A 22 -6.69 1.82 8.31
C GLU A 22 -7.10 0.60 7.47
N GLY A 23 -6.26 0.18 6.53
CA GLY A 23 -6.50 -1.01 5.73
C GLY A 23 -6.58 -2.31 6.53
N TYR A 24 -5.85 -2.44 7.64
CA TYR A 24 -5.97 -3.57 8.56
C TYR A 24 -7.19 -3.48 9.47
N GLU A 25 -7.50 -2.28 9.98
CA GLU A 25 -8.71 -2.05 10.79
C GLU A 25 -9.98 -2.34 9.99
N HIS A 26 -10.05 -1.89 8.73
CA HIS A 26 -11.15 -2.22 7.83
C HIS A 26 -11.29 -3.73 7.56
N ARG A 27 -10.20 -4.50 7.71
CA ARG A 27 -10.22 -5.97 7.64
C ARG A 27 -10.55 -6.64 8.98
N GLY A 28 -10.91 -5.86 10.01
CA GLY A 28 -11.29 -6.34 11.34
C GLY A 28 -10.11 -6.61 12.28
N VAL A 29 -8.89 -6.20 11.94
CA VAL A 29 -7.75 -6.30 12.86
C VAL A 29 -7.86 -5.21 13.92
N GLY A 30 -7.72 -5.56 15.20
CA GLY A 30 -7.78 -4.58 16.27
C GLY A 30 -6.70 -3.50 16.14
N LYS A 31 -7.03 -2.25 16.47
CA LYS A 31 -6.19 -1.05 16.31
C LYS A 31 -4.73 -1.25 16.67
N ALA A 32 -4.46 -1.76 17.88
CA ALA A 32 -3.10 -1.98 18.34
C ALA A 32 -2.33 -2.89 17.37
N GLU A 33 -2.88 -4.03 16.97
CA GLU A 33 -2.25 -4.96 16.02
C GLU A 33 -2.15 -4.39 14.60
N ALA A 34 -3.14 -3.61 14.16
CA ALA A 34 -3.13 -2.91 12.89
C ALA A 34 -1.96 -1.91 12.82
N GLU A 35 -1.82 -1.07 13.85
CA GLU A 35 -0.70 -0.14 14.01
C GLU A 35 0.64 -0.90 14.02
N ARG A 36 0.73 -2.03 14.74
CA ARG A 36 1.93 -2.88 14.75
C ARG A 36 2.35 -3.32 13.36
N ARG A 37 1.41 -3.87 12.60
CA ARG A 37 1.65 -4.37 11.24
C ARG A 37 2.01 -3.24 10.28
N ALA A 38 1.37 -2.09 10.42
CA ALA A 38 1.64 -0.91 9.61
C ALA A 38 3.09 -0.44 9.78
N TRP A 39 3.52 -0.18 11.02
CA TRP A 39 4.88 0.27 11.29
C TRP A 39 5.94 -0.78 10.96
N ALA A 40 5.62 -2.07 11.13
CA ALA A 40 6.52 -3.15 10.70
C ALA A 40 6.74 -3.12 9.18
N THR A 41 5.68 -2.87 8.39
CA THR A 41 5.77 -2.74 6.93
C THR A 41 6.63 -1.55 6.52
N VAL A 42 6.36 -0.37 7.09
CA VAL A 42 7.16 0.84 6.81
C VAL A 42 8.62 0.62 7.16
N ASN A 43 8.92 0.01 8.31
CA ASN A 43 10.29 -0.25 8.73
C ASN A 43 11.00 -1.28 7.84
N ALA A 44 10.29 -2.29 7.35
CA ALA A 44 10.83 -3.26 6.41
C ALA A 44 11.17 -2.61 5.05
N GLU A 45 10.40 -1.61 4.64
CA GLU A 45 10.68 -0.86 3.41
C GLU A 45 11.81 0.16 3.57
N THR A 46 11.87 0.88 4.69
CA THR A 46 12.80 2.02 4.83
C THR A 46 14.02 1.73 5.71
N GLY A 47 14.07 0.58 6.37
CA GLY A 47 15.09 0.27 7.39
C GLY A 47 14.92 1.06 8.69
N GLY A 48 13.76 1.71 8.89
CA GLY A 48 13.45 2.52 10.07
C GLY A 48 13.28 4.02 9.79
N GLY A 49 13.41 4.84 10.82
CA GLY A 49 13.15 6.29 10.74
C GLY A 49 14.07 7.01 9.76
N LYS A 50 13.52 7.58 8.68
CA LYS A 50 14.31 8.29 7.66
C LYS A 50 14.65 9.71 8.09
N LYS A 51 13.92 10.29 9.06
CA LYS A 51 14.18 11.66 9.51
C LYS A 51 15.50 11.68 10.25
N SER A 52 15.69 10.87 11.30
CA SER A 52 16.92 10.83 12.12
C SER A 52 17.23 9.46 12.73
N GLY A 53 16.56 8.40 12.29
CA GLY A 53 16.75 7.03 12.79
C GLY A 53 17.61 6.15 11.88
N SER A 54 17.48 4.84 12.06
CA SER A 54 18.25 3.80 11.36
C SER A 54 18.06 3.76 9.84
N GLY A 55 16.95 4.31 9.34
CA GLY A 55 16.65 4.39 7.91
C GLY A 55 17.26 5.61 7.21
N ARG A 56 17.89 6.53 7.94
CA ARG A 56 18.50 7.73 7.36
C ARG A 56 19.66 7.34 6.45
N GLY A 57 19.66 7.85 5.21
CA GLY A 57 20.70 7.58 4.22
C GLY A 57 20.70 6.14 3.66
N LYS A 58 19.72 5.31 4.03
CA LYS A 58 19.55 3.96 3.48
C LYS A 58 18.62 4.01 2.26
N ALA A 59 18.94 3.18 1.27
CA ALA A 59 18.05 2.95 0.14
C ALA A 59 16.78 2.22 0.60
N GLU A 60 15.64 2.54 -0.03
CA GLU A 60 14.38 1.87 0.25
C GLU A 60 14.35 0.49 -0.42
N ASN A 61 13.75 -0.48 0.26
CA ASN A 61 13.44 -1.80 -0.26
C ASN A 61 11.95 -1.90 -0.58
N HIS A 62 11.62 -2.07 -1.86
CA HIS A 62 10.23 -2.24 -2.30
C HIS A 62 9.78 -3.71 -2.42
N ALA A 63 10.54 -4.65 -1.86
CA ALA A 63 10.18 -6.07 -1.87
C ALA A 63 8.76 -6.36 -1.31
N PRO A 64 8.30 -5.72 -0.21
CA PRO A 64 6.94 -5.94 0.29
C PRO A 64 5.86 -5.59 -0.73
N ALA A 65 5.95 -4.40 -1.33
CA ALA A 65 5.03 -3.95 -2.38
C ALA A 65 5.07 -4.86 -3.63
N ARG A 66 6.26 -5.27 -4.07
CA ARG A 66 6.44 -6.16 -5.23
C ARG A 66 5.81 -7.53 -5.01
N LYS A 67 5.90 -8.08 -3.79
CA LYS A 67 5.28 -9.37 -3.45
C LYS A 67 3.76 -9.30 -3.60
N GLY A 68 3.12 -8.26 -3.05
CA GLY A 68 1.69 -8.03 -3.19
C GLY A 68 1.25 -7.90 -4.65
N GLY A 69 1.96 -7.07 -5.42
CA GLY A 69 1.70 -6.88 -6.85
C GLY A 69 1.82 -8.17 -7.66
N ARG A 70 2.84 -8.99 -7.39
CA ARG A 70 3.03 -10.29 -8.06
C ARG A 70 1.87 -11.24 -7.79
N MET A 71 1.44 -11.38 -6.53
CA MET A 71 0.33 -12.27 -6.16
C MET A 71 -0.99 -11.79 -6.77
N GLY A 72 -1.27 -10.49 -6.72
CA GLY A 72 -2.47 -9.92 -7.34
C GLY A 72 -2.47 -10.09 -8.86
N GLY A 73 -1.33 -9.88 -9.51
CA GLY A 73 -1.15 -10.09 -10.96
C GLY A 73 -1.38 -11.54 -11.36
N ALA A 74 -0.81 -12.50 -10.62
CA ALA A 74 -1.03 -13.93 -10.86
C ALA A 74 -2.52 -14.30 -10.71
N ALA A 75 -3.17 -13.86 -9.62
CA ALA A 75 -4.59 -14.10 -9.41
C ALA A 75 -5.46 -13.51 -10.54
N ALA A 76 -5.11 -12.30 -11.03
CA ALA A 76 -5.80 -11.68 -12.16
C ALA A 76 -5.59 -12.46 -13.48
N ALA A 77 -4.39 -12.99 -13.71
CA ALA A 77 -4.07 -13.77 -14.91
C ALA A 77 -4.85 -15.10 -14.98
N HIS A 78 -5.10 -15.74 -13.83
CA HIS A 78 -5.89 -16.97 -13.76
C HIS A 78 -7.41 -16.79 -13.98
N ARG A 79 -7.91 -15.55 -14.13
CA ARG A 79 -9.34 -15.31 -14.34
C ARG A 79 -9.79 -15.79 -15.73
N PRO A 80 -11.04 -16.30 -15.85
CA PRO A 80 -11.61 -16.69 -17.13
C PRO A 80 -11.54 -15.54 -18.15
N ALA A 81 -11.34 -15.87 -19.43
CA ALA A 81 -11.24 -14.88 -20.51
C ALA A 81 -12.47 -13.96 -20.57
N ALA A 82 -13.67 -14.50 -20.35
CA ALA A 82 -14.92 -13.73 -20.29
C ALA A 82 -14.90 -12.68 -19.17
N ALA A 83 -14.43 -13.02 -17.97
CA ALA A 83 -14.34 -12.09 -16.85
C ALA A 83 -13.31 -10.98 -17.10
N ARG A 84 -12.20 -11.31 -17.78
CA ARG A 84 -11.18 -10.33 -18.20
C ARG A 84 -11.75 -9.37 -19.25
N SER A 85 -12.48 -9.89 -20.24
CA SER A 85 -13.14 -9.11 -21.28
C SER A 85 -14.18 -8.13 -20.70
N ALA A 86 -15.07 -8.62 -19.83
CA ALA A 86 -16.07 -7.80 -19.16
C ALA A 86 -15.45 -6.63 -18.36
N SER A 87 -14.35 -6.90 -17.66
CA SER A 87 -13.59 -5.87 -16.92
C SER A 87 -13.00 -4.81 -17.86
N ALA A 88 -12.44 -5.22 -19.00
CA ALA A 88 -11.89 -4.31 -20.01
C ALA A 88 -12.97 -3.43 -20.67
N MET A 89 -14.12 -4.03 -21.02
CA MET A 89 -15.27 -3.30 -21.58
C MET A 89 -15.81 -2.26 -20.60
N LYS A 90 -15.96 -2.62 -19.32
CA LYS A 90 -16.38 -1.69 -18.27
C LYS A 90 -15.42 -0.48 -18.18
N ALA A 91 -14.12 -0.74 -18.19
CA ALA A 91 -13.12 0.32 -18.16
C ALA A 91 -13.18 1.23 -19.41
N ALA A 92 -13.43 0.67 -20.59
CA ALA A 92 -13.60 1.43 -21.83
C ALA A 92 -14.85 2.33 -21.78
N ALA A 93 -15.98 1.81 -21.28
CA ALA A 93 -17.21 2.59 -21.10
C ALA A 93 -17.01 3.77 -20.13
N THR A 94 -16.31 3.55 -19.02
CA THR A 94 -15.96 4.63 -18.08
C THR A 94 -15.09 5.70 -18.74
N ARG A 95 -14.09 5.30 -19.55
CA ARG A 95 -13.24 6.26 -20.27
C ARG A 95 -14.03 7.12 -21.24
N ARG A 96 -14.96 6.54 -22.01
CA ARG A 96 -15.84 7.29 -22.93
C ARG A 96 -16.67 8.33 -22.18
N ARG A 97 -17.37 7.90 -21.12
CA ARG A 97 -18.17 8.79 -20.26
C ARG A 97 -17.36 9.96 -19.69
N ASN A 98 -16.13 9.71 -19.27
CA ASN A 98 -15.28 10.77 -18.70
C ASN A 98 -14.75 11.74 -19.77
N ALA A 99 -14.56 11.28 -21.00
CA ALA A 99 -14.18 12.13 -22.12
C ALA A 99 -15.33 13.07 -22.52
N GLU A 100 -16.56 12.54 -22.59
CA GLU A 100 -17.78 13.32 -22.87
C GLU A 100 -18.06 14.40 -21.81
N LYS A 101 -17.64 14.19 -20.56
CA LYS A 101 -17.78 15.17 -19.47
C LYS A 101 -16.68 16.25 -19.44
N ARG A 102 -15.62 16.07 -20.23
CA ARG A 102 -14.46 16.97 -20.29
C ARG A 102 -14.48 17.90 -21.51
N GLY A 103 -15.31 17.59 -22.51
CA GLY A 103 -15.65 18.50 -23.61
C GLY A 103 -16.88 19.31 -23.25
#